data_AF-A0A838SQC6-F1
#
_entry.id   AF-A0A838SQC6-F1
#
_cell.length_a   1.000
_cell.length_b   1.000
_cell.length_c   1.000
_cell.angle_alpha   90.00
_cell.angle_beta   90.00
_cell.angle_gamma   90.00
#
_symmetry.space_group_name_H-M   'P 1'
#
loop_
_entity.id
_entity.type
_entity.pdbx_description
1 polymer ?
#
loop_
_entity_poly.entity_id
_entity_poly.type
_entity_poly.pdbx_seq_one_letter_code
_entity_poly.pdbx_strand_id
1 'polypeptide(L)'
;MPSRTDVATSPAFLEPDQPPESSQVFVDAIPNTRATPHTANWSRVEKEADNVLQSLFYGRIEREAGVRQLIESTRPLFTAGGG
;
A
#
# COMPACT_ATOMS: atom_id res chain seq x y z
N MET A 1 10.54 0.00 3.35
CA MET A 1 11.81 0.59 3.83
C MET A 1 12.88 0.32 2.79
N PRO A 2 13.67 1.32 2.35
CA PRO A 2 14.77 1.09 1.41
C PRO A 2 15.74 0.08 2.02
N SER A 3 16.27 -0.82 1.20
CA SER A 3 17.31 -1.76 1.64
C SER A 3 18.65 -1.08 1.93
N ARG A 4 18.84 0.16 1.45
CA ARG A 4 20.05 0.98 1.60
C ARG A 4 19.69 2.42 1.97
N THR A 5 19.54 2.67 3.26
CA THR A 5 19.21 4.00 3.80
C THR A 5 20.31 5.02 3.49
N ASP A 6 21.57 4.59 3.51
CA ASP A 6 22.75 5.38 3.17
C ASP A 6 22.69 5.96 1.74
N VAL A 7 22.23 5.14 0.78
CA VAL A 7 22.01 5.58 -0.60
C VAL A 7 20.80 6.52 -0.68
N ALA A 8 19.70 6.18 0.00
CA ALA A 8 18.48 6.98 -0.03
C ALA A 8 18.66 8.39 0.54
N THR A 9 19.61 8.59 1.46
CA THR A 9 19.93 9.91 2.03
C THR A 9 21.13 10.59 1.36
N SER A 10 21.67 10.01 0.29
CA SER A 10 22.88 10.53 -0.35
C SER A 10 22.57 11.72 -1.28
N PRO A 11 23.53 12.66 -1.49
CA PRO A 11 23.37 13.76 -2.44
C PRO A 11 23.03 13.26 -3.85
N ALA A 12 23.65 12.16 -4.30
CA ALA A 12 23.40 11.59 -5.63
C ALA A 12 21.94 11.11 -5.83
N PHE A 13 21.24 10.75 -4.76
CA PHE A 13 19.83 10.36 -4.81
C PHE A 13 18.88 11.55 -4.63
N LEU A 14 19.30 12.56 -3.88
CA LEU A 14 18.50 13.74 -3.51
C LEU A 14 18.73 14.96 -4.42
N GLU A 15 19.57 14.83 -5.45
CA GLU A 15 19.94 15.91 -6.36
C GLU A 15 18.69 16.43 -7.11
N PRO A 16 18.23 17.67 -6.86
CA PRO A 16 16.91 18.14 -7.30
C PRO A 16 16.83 18.38 -8.82
N ASP A 17 17.98 18.54 -9.46
CA ASP A 17 18.17 18.70 -10.89
C ASP A 17 18.32 17.36 -11.64
N GLN A 18 18.28 16.23 -10.93
CA GLN A 18 18.24 14.90 -11.52
C GLN A 18 16.90 14.19 -11.24
N PRO A 19 16.37 13.41 -12.20
CA PRO A 19 15.15 12.65 -11.97
C PRO A 19 15.31 11.56 -10.88
N PRO A 20 14.28 11.28 -10.08
CA PRO A 20 13.00 11.98 -10.03
C PRO A 20 13.10 13.29 -9.24
N GLU A 21 12.38 14.32 -9.72
CA GLU A 21 12.29 15.66 -9.10
C GLU A 21 11.89 15.62 -7.61
N SER A 22 11.25 14.54 -7.17
CA SER A 22 10.68 14.37 -5.83
C SER A 22 11.32 13.26 -5.01
N SER A 23 12.60 12.92 -5.22
CA SER A 23 13.31 11.91 -4.39
C SER A 23 13.19 12.16 -2.88
N GLN A 24 13.18 13.42 -2.46
CA GLN A 24 12.98 13.80 -1.06
C GLN A 24 11.61 13.36 -0.52
N VAL A 25 10.54 13.43 -1.33
CA VAL A 25 9.19 12.98 -0.93
C VAL A 25 9.17 11.48 -0.63
N PHE A 26 9.90 10.68 -1.42
CA PHE A 26 10.04 9.26 -1.15
C PHE A 26 10.71 9.02 0.21
N VAL A 27 11.79 9.74 0.52
CA VAL A 27 12.51 9.62 1.79
C VAL A 27 11.64 10.05 2.98
N ASP A 28 10.94 11.18 2.86
CA ASP A 28 10.07 11.72 3.89
C ASP A 28 8.88 10.81 4.20
N ALA A 29 8.44 10.02 3.22
CA ALA A 29 7.36 9.06 3.39
C ALA A 29 7.81 7.78 4.11
N ILE A 30 9.10 7.43 4.11
CA ILE A 30 9.63 6.17 4.67
C ILE A 30 9.11 5.88 6.09
N PRO A 31 9.17 6.81 7.06
CA PRO A 31 8.73 6.54 8.44
C PRO A 31 7.24 6.20 8.56
N ASN A 32 6.43 6.62 7.57
CA ASN A 32 5.00 6.37 7.52
C ASN A 32 4.65 5.08 6.76
N THR A 33 5.62 4.46 6.08
CA THR A 33 5.39 3.18 5.39
C THR A 33 5.32 2.02 6.38
N ARG A 34 4.42 1.07 6.11
CA ARG A 34 4.31 -0.18 6.87
C ARG A 34 4.51 -1.36 5.92
N ALA A 35 5.16 -2.40 6.41
CA ALA A 35 5.18 -3.67 5.70
C ALA A 35 3.76 -4.21 5.59
N THR A 36 3.45 -4.84 4.45
CA THR A 36 2.22 -5.60 4.32
C THR A 36 2.27 -6.83 5.23
N PRO A 37 1.12 -7.36 5.67
CA PRO A 37 1.06 -8.60 6.43
C PRO A 37 1.75 -9.76 5.72
N HIS A 38 2.66 -10.45 6.43
CA HIS A 38 3.30 -11.67 5.94
C HIS A 38 2.37 -12.88 6.15
N THR A 39 1.35 -13.00 5.30
CA THR A 39 0.42 -14.15 5.29
C THR A 39 0.33 -14.77 3.91
N ALA A 40 0.20 -16.09 3.83
CA ALA A 40 0.08 -16.83 2.57
C ALA A 40 -1.11 -16.33 1.72
N ASN A 41 -2.14 -15.78 2.36
CA ASN A 41 -3.35 -15.29 1.69
C ASN A 41 -3.28 -13.81 1.27
N TRP A 42 -2.14 -13.13 1.45
CA TRP A 42 -2.04 -11.69 1.22
C TRP A 42 -2.45 -11.28 -0.21
N SER A 43 -2.00 -12.00 -1.22
CA SER A 43 -2.37 -11.74 -2.63
C SER A 43 -3.89 -11.81 -2.88
N ARG A 44 -4.60 -12.66 -2.13
CA ARG A 44 -6.06 -12.74 -2.21
C ARG A 44 -6.73 -11.58 -1.50
N VAL A 45 -6.21 -11.15 -0.35
CA VAL A 45 -6.68 -9.95 0.34
C VAL A 45 -6.55 -8.73 -0.57
N GLU A 46 -5.39 -8.54 -1.20
CA GLU A 46 -5.15 -7.44 -2.14
C GLU A 46 -6.15 -7.46 -3.30
N LYS A 47 -6.35 -8.62 -3.93
CA LYS A 47 -7.29 -8.75 -5.04
C LYS A 47 -8.73 -8.38 -4.68
N GLU A 48 -9.22 -8.84 -3.53
CA GLU A 48 -10.59 -8.50 -3.10
C GLU A 48 -10.70 -7.02 -2.73
N ALA A 49 -9.67 -6.46 -2.07
CA ALA A 49 -9.63 -5.04 -1.76
C ALA A 49 -9.64 -4.16 -3.03
N ASP A 50 -8.84 -4.51 -4.04
CA ASP A 50 -8.73 -3.78 -5.30
C ASP A 50 -10.08 -3.67 -6.02
N ASN A 51 -10.86 -4.75 -6.06
CA ASN A 51 -12.18 -4.74 -6.71
C ASN A 51 -13.14 -3.74 -6.05
N VAL A 52 -13.14 -3.68 -4.71
CA VAL A 52 -14.00 -2.77 -3.93
C VAL A 52 -13.51 -1.34 -4.07
N LEU A 53 -12.21 -1.10 -3.93
CA LEU A 53 -11.60 0.23 -4.07
C LEU A 53 -11.77 0.79 -5.48
N GLN A 54 -11.65 -0.03 -6.51
CA GLN A 54 -11.92 0.36 -7.89
C GLN A 54 -13.39 0.79 -8.05
N SER A 55 -14.33 0.05 -7.46
CA SER A 55 -15.75 0.37 -7.51
C SER A 55 -16.07 1.69 -6.79
N LEU A 56 -15.43 1.94 -5.64
CA LEU A 56 -15.50 3.21 -4.91
C LEU A 56 -14.95 4.37 -5.74
N PHE A 57 -13.77 4.19 -6.35
CA PHE A 57 -13.11 5.22 -7.14
C PHE A 57 -13.96 5.68 -8.33
N TYR A 58 -14.62 4.74 -9.02
CA TYR A 58 -15.51 5.05 -10.14
C TYR A 58 -16.94 5.39 -9.72
N GLY A 59 -17.24 5.54 -8.42
CA GLY A 59 -18.57 5.90 -7.93
C GLY A 59 -19.65 4.85 -8.21
N ARG A 60 -19.26 3.58 -8.39
CA ARG A 60 -20.21 2.48 -8.63
C ARG A 60 -20.93 2.03 -7.36
N ILE A 61 -20.32 2.30 -6.21
CA ILE A 61 -20.88 2.03 -4.89
C ILE A 61 -20.62 3.24 -3.97
N GLU A 62 -21.55 3.47 -3.05
CA GLU A 62 -21.43 4.53 -2.04
C GLU A 62 -20.31 4.26 -1.04
N ARG A 63 -19.69 5.34 -0.53
CA ARG A 63 -18.52 5.26 0.36
C ARG A 63 -18.71 4.31 1.54
N GLU A 64 -19.77 4.53 2.32
CA GLU A 64 -20.04 3.74 3.53
C GLU A 64 -20.36 2.28 3.20
N ALA A 65 -21.04 2.03 2.08
CA ALA A 65 -21.33 0.69 1.61
C ALA A 65 -20.04 -0.04 1.18
N GLY A 66 -19.16 0.64 0.43
CA GLY A 66 -17.88 0.08 0.00
C GLY A 66 -16.91 -0.19 1.15
N VAL A 67 -16.84 0.69 2.16
CA VAL A 67 -16.02 0.43 3.36
C VAL A 67 -16.53 -0.81 4.11
N ARG A 68 -17.84 -0.95 4.27
CA ARG A 68 -18.44 -2.14 4.89
C ARG A 68 -18.11 -3.41 4.09
N GLN A 69 -18.32 -3.36 2.77
CA GLN A 69 -18.02 -4.48 1.87
C GLN A 69 -16.53 -4.87 1.89
N LEU A 70 -15.63 -3.89 1.94
CA LEU A 70 -14.19 -4.14 2.04
C LEU A 70 -13.86 -4.94 3.31
N ILE A 71 -14.41 -4.54 4.45
CA ILE A 71 -14.19 -5.23 5.72
C ILE A 71 -14.77 -6.65 5.67
N GLU A 72 -16.01 -6.79 5.20
CA GLU A 72 -16.71 -8.09 5.17
C GLU A 72 -16.05 -9.10 4.24
N SER A 73 -15.58 -8.66 3.07
CA SER A 73 -14.93 -9.52 2.07
C SER A 73 -13.49 -9.93 2.44
N THR A 74 -12.74 -9.03 3.09
CA THR A 74 -11.31 -9.28 3.39
C THR A 74 -11.06 -9.89 4.77
N ARG A 75 -11.88 -9.57 5.79
CA ARG A 75 -11.67 -10.04 7.17
C ARG A 75 -11.51 -11.57 7.30
N PRO A 76 -12.30 -12.42 6.62
CA PRO A 76 -12.13 -13.87 6.71
C PRO A 76 -10.81 -14.37 6.11
N LEU A 77 -10.24 -13.63 5.16
CA LEU A 77 -9.01 -14.03 4.47
C LEU A 77 -7.77 -13.88 5.36
N PHE A 78 -7.83 -12.99 6.36
CA PHE A 78 -6.78 -12.81 7.35
C PHE A 78 -6.70 -13.97 8.36
N THR A 79 -7.81 -14.67 8.63
CA THR A 79 -7.86 -15.78 9.60
C THR A 79 -7.71 -17.16 8.97
N ALA A 80 -8.00 -17.29 7.67
CA ALA A 80 -8.00 -18.56 6.94
C ALA A 80 -6.61 -19.15 6.61
N GLY A 81 -5.51 -18.62 7.20
CA GLY A 81 -4.14 -19.03 6.92
C GLY A 81 -3.38 -19.68 8.09
N GLY A 82 -4.06 -20.03 9.18
CA GLY A 82 -3.46 -20.75 10.32
C GLY A 82 -3.57 -22.26 10.15
N GLY A 83 -2.53 -22.86 9.56
CA GLY A 83 -2.30 -24.31 9.45
C GLY A 83 -0.83 -24.58 9.17
#